data_AF-A0A9R0NXM5-F1
#
_entry.id   AF-A0A9R0NXM5-F1
#
_cell.length_a   1.000
_cell.length_b   1.000
_cell.length_c   1.000
_cell.angle_alpha   90.00
_cell.angle_beta   90.00
_cell.angle_gamma   90.00
#
_symmetry.space_group_name_H-M   'P 1'
#
loop_
_entity.id
_entity.type
_entity.pdbx_description
1 polymer ?
#
loop_
_entity_poly.entity_id
_entity_poly.type
_entity_poly.pdbx_seq_one_letter_code
_entity_poly.pdbx_strand_id
1 'polypeptide(L)'
;MTSGQGYRGGVAMAVQGMDLDLRRGVRQKFVHAVTSRDTTVWEMELISPPHDPHHCPPAVVWLMSHPEGRVERLRLFFPVLSAGRTAGSPAG
;
A
#
# COMPACT_ATOMS: atom_id res chain seq x y z
N MET A 1 -3.11 12.94 -7.99
CA MET A 1 -2.23 13.08 -6.82
C MET A 1 -2.59 14.37 -6.10
N THR A 2 -3.37 14.22 -5.03
CA THR A 2 -3.64 15.14 -3.91
C THR A 2 -4.43 14.28 -2.92
N SER A 3 -4.16 14.47 -1.64
CA SER A 3 -5.05 14.12 -0.53
C SER A 3 -6.49 14.63 -0.77
N GLY A 4 -7.52 13.89 -0.31
CA GLY A 4 -8.85 14.50 -0.05
C GLY A 4 -10.08 14.06 -0.85
N GLN A 5 -10.16 12.88 -1.46
CA GLN A 5 -11.33 12.50 -2.30
C GLN A 5 -12.57 11.93 -1.58
N GLY A 6 -12.72 12.10 -0.26
CA GLY A 6 -13.86 11.55 0.48
C GLY A 6 -13.91 10.01 0.49
N TYR A 7 -14.99 9.43 1.02
CA TYR A 7 -15.21 7.98 0.95
C TYR A 7 -15.57 7.60 -0.50
N ARG A 8 -14.83 6.67 -1.09
CA ARG A 8 -15.07 6.14 -2.43
C ARG A 8 -15.01 4.62 -2.40
N GLY A 9 -15.98 3.99 -3.05
CA GLY A 9 -16.05 2.54 -3.19
C GLY A 9 -16.69 1.82 -2.01
N GLY A 10 -16.43 0.52 -1.95
CA GLY A 10 -16.87 -0.45 -0.95
C GLY A 10 -16.07 -1.74 -1.13
N VAL A 11 -16.32 -2.78 -0.32
CA VAL A 11 -15.49 -4.01 -0.33
C VAL A 11 -15.36 -4.62 -1.72
N ALA A 12 -16.45 -4.71 -2.48
CA ALA A 12 -16.42 -5.28 -3.84
C ALA A 12 -15.51 -4.50 -4.79
N MET A 13 -15.55 -3.17 -4.74
CA MET A 13 -14.69 -2.32 -5.57
C MET A 13 -13.21 -2.47 -5.15
N ALA A 14 -12.94 -2.54 -3.84
CA ALA A 14 -11.58 -2.73 -3.34
C ALA A 14 -11.01 -4.08 -3.81
N VAL A 15 -11.78 -5.16 -3.67
CA VAL A 15 -11.38 -6.50 -4.14
C VAL A 15 -11.18 -6.53 -5.66
N GLN A 16 -12.07 -5.91 -6.43
CA GLN A 16 -11.92 -5.82 -7.88
C GLN A 16 -10.64 -5.09 -8.31
N GLY A 17 -10.27 -4.02 -7.60
CA GLY A 17 -9.01 -3.31 -7.81
C GLY A 17 -7.79 -4.19 -7.50
N MET A 18 -7.80 -4.86 -6.34
CA MET A 18 -6.74 -5.80 -5.95
C MET A 18 -6.59 -6.94 -6.97
N ASP A 19 -7.70 -7.51 -7.43
CA ASP A 19 -7.69 -8.58 -8.44
C ASP A 19 -7.17 -8.06 -9.79
N LEU A 20 -7.46 -6.81 -10.15
CA LEU A 20 -6.96 -6.20 -11.38
C LEU A 20 -5.44 -6.06 -11.33
N ASP A 21 -4.88 -5.61 -10.20
CA ASP A 21 -3.43 -5.53 -9.99
C ASP A 21 -2.79 -6.93 -10.14
N LEU A 22 -3.39 -7.95 -9.52
CA LEU A 22 -2.90 -9.33 -9.64
C LEU A 22 -2.93 -9.85 -11.08
N ARG A 23 -4.03 -9.61 -11.81
CA ARG A 23 -4.19 -9.96 -13.23
C ARG A 23 -3.21 -9.22 -14.14
N ARG A 24 -2.83 -8.00 -13.80
CA ARG A 24 -1.76 -7.23 -14.49
C ARG A 24 -0.35 -7.72 -14.14
N GLY A 25 -0.23 -8.67 -13.21
CA GLY A 25 1.06 -9.22 -12.80
C GLY A 25 1.77 -8.42 -11.70
N VAL A 26 1.08 -7.44 -11.10
CA VAL A 26 1.61 -6.68 -9.95
C VAL A 26 1.66 -7.58 -8.73
N ARG A 27 2.74 -7.48 -7.95
CA ARG A 27 2.87 -8.16 -6.66
C ARG A 27 3.16 -7.15 -5.57
N GLN A 28 2.84 -7.52 -4.33
CA GLN A 28 3.18 -6.71 -3.17
C GLN A 28 4.10 -7.52 -2.27
N LYS A 29 5.12 -6.85 -1.73
CA LYS A 29 6.01 -7.44 -0.73
C LYS A 29 5.90 -6.64 0.55
N PHE A 30 5.62 -7.34 1.63
CA PHE A 30 5.49 -6.74 2.96
C PHE A 30 6.83 -6.15 3.41
N VAL A 31 6.77 -4.92 3.94
CA VAL A 31 7.93 -4.24 4.52
C VAL A 31 7.78 -4.16 6.03
N HIS A 32 6.68 -3.56 6.51
CA HIS A 32 6.47 -3.30 7.92
C HIS A 32 4.99 -3.04 8.24
N ALA A 33 4.60 -3.28 9.49
CA ALA A 33 3.27 -2.93 10.00
C ALA A 33 3.35 -2.37 11.41
N VAL A 34 2.55 -1.35 11.68
CA VAL A 34 2.21 -0.90 13.03
C VAL A 34 0.71 -1.00 13.22
N THR A 35 0.29 -1.50 14.38
CA THR A 35 -1.14 -1.59 14.71
C THR A 35 -1.42 -1.02 16.09
N SER A 36 -2.54 -0.33 16.21
CA SER A 36 -3.18 0.07 17.46
C SER A 36 -4.47 -0.73 17.65
N ARG A 37 -5.29 -0.32 18.63
CA ARG A 37 -6.63 -0.87 18.88
C ARG A 37 -7.56 -0.75 17.67
N ASP A 38 -7.51 0.37 16.96
CA ASP A 38 -8.52 0.77 15.98
C ASP A 38 -7.92 1.17 14.62
N THR A 39 -6.60 1.12 14.48
CA THR A 39 -5.88 1.57 13.30
C THR A 39 -4.70 0.67 13.00
N THR A 40 -4.47 0.40 11.72
CA THR A 40 -3.29 -0.32 11.24
C THR A 40 -2.67 0.40 10.07
N VAL A 41 -1.35 0.49 10.06
CA VAL A 41 -0.54 1.03 8.96
C VAL A 41 0.32 -0.10 8.42
N TRP A 42 0.17 -0.45 7.13
CA TRP A 42 1.04 -1.42 6.44
C TRP A 42 1.84 -0.74 5.35
N GLU A 43 3.15 -0.93 5.36
CA GLU A 43 4.04 -0.54 4.28
C GLU A 43 4.34 -1.75 3.38
N MET A 44 4.18 -1.56 2.08
CA MET A 44 4.42 -2.58 1.07
C MET A 44 5.29 -2.00 -0.06
N GLU A 45 6.22 -2.80 -0.58
CA GLU A 45 6.80 -2.59 -1.90
C GLU A 45 5.79 -3.07 -2.95
N LEU A 46 5.59 -2.28 -4.01
CA LEU A 46 4.83 -2.69 -5.19
C LEU A 46 5.83 -3.13 -6.27
N ILE A 47 5.65 -4.36 -6.75
CA ILE A 47 6.51 -4.98 -7.75
C ILE A 47 5.72 -4.98 -9.05
N SER A 48 6.09 -4.11 -9.98
CA SER A 48 5.56 -4.07 -11.33
C SER A 48 5.89 -5.34 -12.11
N PRO A 49 5.06 -5.75 -13.08
CA PRO A 49 5.39 -6.87 -13.95
C PRO A 49 6.66 -6.61 -14.78
N PRO A 50 7.47 -7.64 -15.10
CA PRO A 50 8.74 -7.44 -15.81
C PRO A 50 8.63 -6.78 -17.19
N HIS A 51 7.49 -6.94 -17.86
CA HIS A 51 7.22 -6.38 -19.18
C HIS A 51 6.71 -4.93 -19.16
N ASP A 52 6.37 -4.40 -17.98
CA ASP A 52 5.98 -3.00 -17.76
C ASP A 52 6.50 -2.52 -16.39
N PRO A 53 7.81 -2.24 -16.24
CA PRO A 53 8.42 -1.94 -14.94
C PRO A 53 7.88 -0.67 -14.27
N HIS A 54 7.27 0.24 -15.04
CA HIS A 54 6.75 1.52 -14.55
C HIS A 54 5.22 1.50 -14.33
N HIS A 55 4.60 0.31 -14.34
CA HIS A 55 3.16 0.14 -14.17
C HIS A 55 2.62 0.72 -12.85
N CYS A 56 3.32 0.46 -11.75
CA CYS A 56 2.94 0.90 -10.42
C CYS A 56 3.95 1.90 -9.83
N PRO A 57 3.51 2.78 -8.91
CA PRO A 57 4.42 3.42 -7.97
C PRO A 57 5.25 2.37 -7.23
N PRO A 58 6.44 2.71 -6.69
CA PRO A 58 7.35 1.72 -6.11
C PRO A 58 6.90 1.16 -4.75
N ALA A 59 5.99 1.84 -4.06
CA ALA A 59 5.52 1.45 -2.74
C ALA A 59 4.11 1.98 -2.47
N VAL A 60 3.44 1.39 -1.49
CA VAL A 60 2.14 1.84 -0.98
C VAL A 60 2.09 1.68 0.54
N VAL A 61 1.44 2.65 1.19
CA VAL A 61 1.06 2.60 2.59
C VAL A 61 -0.44 2.43 2.69
N TRP A 62 -0.87 1.35 3.34
CA TRP A 62 -2.27 1.05 3.64
C TRP A 62 -2.59 1.57 5.03
N LEU A 63 -3.41 2.62 5.11
CA LEU A 63 -3.98 3.09 6.37
C LEU A 63 -5.39 2.51 6.52
N MET A 64 -5.54 1.62 7.50
CA MET A 64 -6.79 0.91 7.78
C MET A 64 -7.35 1.38 9.13
N SER A 65 -8.61 1.79 9.16
CA SER A 65 -9.37 2.05 10.39
C SER A 65 -10.31 0.87 10.65
N HIS A 66 -10.33 0.37 11.88
CA HIS A 66 -11.04 -0.83 12.33
C HIS A 66 -11.57 -0.72 13.78
N PRO A 67 -12.40 0.29 14.12
CA PRO A 67 -12.86 0.51 15.50
C PRO A 67 -13.61 -0.69 16.11
N GLU A 68 -14.24 -1.52 15.28
CA GLU A 68 -14.97 -2.73 15.69
C GLU A 68 -14.25 -4.03 15.26
N GLY A 69 -12.92 -3.98 15.10
CA GLY A 69 -12.08 -5.13 14.76
C GLY A 69 -12.16 -5.60 13.29
N ARG A 70 -12.98 -4.94 12.46
CA ARG A 70 -13.00 -5.11 11.00
C ARG A 70 -12.64 -3.80 10.31
N VAL A 71 -11.90 -3.89 9.19
CA VAL A 71 -11.56 -2.71 8.38
C VAL A 71 -12.83 -2.07 7.84
N GLU A 72 -13.15 -0.89 8.35
CA GLU A 72 -14.28 -0.06 7.89
C GLU A 72 -13.82 0.91 6.81
N ARG A 73 -12.59 1.42 6.94
CA ARG A 73 -12.02 2.40 6.02
C ARG A 73 -10.59 2.03 5.66
N LEU A 74 -10.31 2.04 4.36
CA LEU A 74 -8.97 1.88 3.81
C LEU A 74 -8.58 3.15 3.03
N ARG A 75 -7.38 3.65 3.27
CA ARG A 75 -6.75 4.73 2.50
C ARG A 75 -5.37 4.30 2.03
N LEU A 76 -5.06 4.57 0.77
CA LEU A 76 -3.74 4.28 0.18
C LEU A 76 -2.94 5.58 0.02
N PHE A 77 -1.67 5.53 0.43
CA PHE A 77 -0.70 6.59 0.15
C PHE A 77 0.44 6.00 -0.66
N PHE A 78 0.82 6.68 -1.74
CA PHE A 78 1.97 6.28 -2.55
C PHE A 78 3.13 7.21 -2.22
N PRO A 79 4.09 6.77 -1.38
CA PRO A 79 5.24 7.59 -1.06
C PRO A 79 6.09 7.78 -2.31
N VAL A 80 6.56 9.01 -2.51
CA VAL A 80 7.70 9.25 -3.38
C VAL A 80 8.94 8.72 -2.67
N LEU A 81 9.66 7.80 -3.31
CA LEU A 81 10.96 7.38 -2.82
C LEU A 81 11.87 8.60 -2.78
N SER A 82 12.08 9.16 -1.60
CA SER A 82 13.19 10.08 -1.38
C SER A 82 14.45 9.22 -1.26
N ALA A 83 15.53 9.59 -1.94
CA ALA A 83 16.75 8.78 -2.12
C ALA A 83 17.52 8.40 -0.83
N GLY A 84 16.95 8.63 0.36
CA GLY A 84 17.60 8.50 1.66
C GLY A 84 17.45 7.14 2.37
N ARG A 85 16.99 6.08 1.69
CA ARG A 85 16.82 4.75 2.32
C ARG A 85 17.68 3.64 1.73
N THR A 86 18.71 3.99 0.96
CA THR A 86 19.82 3.08 0.64
C THR A 86 21.03 3.40 1.51
N ALA A 87 21.04 2.86 2.72
CA ALA A 87 22.25 2.41 3.40
C ALA A 87 21.79 1.61 4.62
N GLY A 88 21.82 0.28 4.50
CA GLY A 88 22.04 -0.51 5.70
C GLY A 88 23.34 0.00 6.30
N SER A 89 23.27 0.55 7.51
CA SER A 89 24.47 0.74 8.32
C SER A 89 25.06 -0.66 8.55
N PRO A 90 26.31 -0.95 8.16
CA PRO A 90 26.95 -2.13 8.70
C PRO A 90 27.08 -1.90 10.21
N ALA A 91 26.68 -2.90 10.99
CA ALA A 91 27.05 -2.96 12.39
C ALA A 91 28.58 -3.11 12.42
N GLY A 92 29.25 -2.14 13.05
CA GLY A 92 30.69 -2.09 13.29
C GLY A 92 30.96 -1.09 14.39
#